data_AF-A0AAW3YYS2-F1
#
_entry.id   AF-A0AAW3YYS2-F1
#
_cell.length_a   1.000
_cell.length_b   1.000
_cell.length_c   1.000
_cell.angle_alpha   90.00
_cell.angle_beta   90.00
_cell.angle_gamma   90.00
#
_symmetry.space_group_name_H-M   'P 1'
#
loop_
_entity.id
_entity.type
_entity.pdbx_description
1 polymer ?
#
loop_
_entity_poly.entity_id
_entity_poly.type
_entity_poly.pdbx_seq_one_letter_code
_entity_poly.pdbx_strand_id
1 'polypeptide(L)'
;MRLDENKKIMDYEDVRNRIKECERYITSLKEELNEREVDSIGFDYFDKDLDIRIKEAEVTLIELKEILKTEPPQPELPPQGLLFKIEGKIEELEIQYIKNYFDDRAYTTVKYERDRKIEISLTMILMALGNFASAASLNKFENRKMNVSSFVKGKINGKPFYGWLGKTVIKENDYVEMVVIEKDNCYIAYAITLPEKRLIMITPECEYGRYYMVKLSVLGSIILGLIPFFLLHFLVLVMIII
;
A
#
# COMPACT_ATOMS: atom_id res chain seq x y z
N MET A 1 -8.30 2.36 -17.61
CA MET A 1 -8.85 1.02 -17.30
C MET A 1 -9.68 1.09 -16.02
N ARG A 2 -11.01 1.06 -16.18
CA ARG A 2 -12.00 1.12 -15.09
C ARG A 2 -11.97 -0.23 -14.36
N LEU A 3 -11.84 -0.22 -13.04
CA LEU A 3 -12.05 -1.44 -12.25
C LEU A 3 -13.50 -1.87 -12.48
N ASP A 4 -13.70 -3.16 -12.68
CA ASP A 4 -15.04 -3.75 -12.77
C ASP A 4 -15.80 -3.41 -11.49
N GLU A 5 -16.92 -2.67 -11.60
CA GLU A 5 -17.60 -2.02 -10.46
C GLU A 5 -18.21 -3.04 -9.46
N ASN A 6 -18.16 -4.34 -9.78
CA ASN A 6 -18.65 -5.46 -8.96
C ASN A 6 -17.57 -6.22 -8.16
N LYS A 7 -16.30 -5.81 -8.19
CA LYS A 7 -15.23 -6.52 -7.44
C LYS A 7 -15.15 -6.02 -6.00
N LYS A 8 -15.29 -6.93 -5.02
CA LYS A 8 -15.12 -6.66 -3.59
C LYS A 8 -13.67 -6.18 -3.33
N ILE A 9 -13.53 -4.92 -2.90
CA ILE A 9 -12.25 -4.33 -2.49
C ILE A 9 -12.07 -4.60 -0.99
N MET A 10 -10.97 -5.23 -0.63
CA MET A 10 -10.60 -5.49 0.76
C MET A 10 -9.78 -4.32 1.31
N ASP A 11 -10.15 -3.84 2.50
CA ASP A 11 -9.42 -2.83 3.27
C ASP A 11 -9.04 -3.46 4.61
N TYR A 12 -7.84 -4.03 4.69
CA TYR A 12 -7.37 -4.70 5.91
C TYR A 12 -7.13 -3.74 7.08
N GLU A 13 -6.91 -2.45 6.79
CA GLU A 13 -6.79 -1.43 7.84
C GLU A 13 -8.16 -1.12 8.47
N ASP A 14 -9.22 -1.04 7.66
CA ASP A 14 -10.60 -0.98 8.14
C ASP A 14 -10.96 -2.22 8.97
N VAL A 15 -10.59 -3.42 8.50
CA VAL A 15 -10.81 -4.67 9.25
C VAL A 15 -10.12 -4.62 10.63
N ARG A 16 -8.86 -4.18 10.70
CA ARG A 16 -8.13 -4.00 11.97
C ARG A 16 -8.83 -2.99 12.89
N ASN A 17 -9.33 -1.88 12.35
CA ASN A 17 -10.04 -0.88 13.14
C ASN A 17 -11.35 -1.42 13.69
N ARG A 18 -12.12 -2.14 12.86
CA ARG A 18 -13.36 -2.81 13.27
C ARG A 18 -13.13 -3.88 14.34
N ILE A 19 -12.02 -4.64 14.26
CA ILE A 19 -11.62 -5.58 15.32
C ILE A 19 -11.44 -4.83 16.65
N LYS A 20 -10.67 -3.72 16.66
CA LYS A 20 -10.45 -2.91 17.86
C LYS A 20 -11.74 -2.29 18.41
N GLU A 21 -12.65 -1.88 17.53
CA GLU A 21 -13.98 -1.38 17.92
C GLU A 21 -14.83 -2.47 18.54
N CYS A 22 -14.86 -3.65 17.93
CA CYS A 22 -15.61 -4.80 18.40
C CYS A 22 -15.07 -5.29 19.76
N GLU A 23 -13.75 -5.36 19.95
CA GLU A 23 -13.14 -5.70 21.24
C GLU A 23 -13.48 -4.68 22.34
N ARG A 24 -13.44 -3.38 22.02
CA ARG A 24 -13.88 -2.32 22.95
C ARG A 24 -15.35 -2.45 23.30
N TYR A 25 -16.20 -2.73 22.32
CA TYR A 25 -17.64 -2.91 22.52
C TYR A 25 -17.95 -4.12 23.41
N ILE A 26 -17.35 -5.28 23.14
CA ILE A 26 -17.47 -6.47 23.98
C ILE A 26 -17.02 -6.17 25.42
N THR A 27 -15.90 -5.43 25.57
CA THR A 27 -15.41 -5.03 26.89
C THR A 27 -16.45 -4.18 27.64
N SER A 28 -17.02 -3.16 26.99
CA SER A 28 -18.05 -2.33 27.61
C SER A 28 -19.32 -3.11 27.98
N LEU A 29 -19.74 -4.08 27.17
CA LEU A 29 -20.90 -4.93 27.47
C LEU A 29 -20.63 -5.84 28.67
N LYS A 30 -19.42 -6.39 28.79
CA LYS A 30 -19.03 -7.24 29.92
C LYS A 30 -18.91 -6.45 31.22
N GLU A 31 -18.45 -5.20 31.16
CA GLU A 31 -18.44 -4.27 32.30
C GLU A 31 -19.88 -3.96 32.75
N GLU A 32 -20.78 -3.62 31.81
CA GLU A 32 -22.19 -3.37 32.09
C GLU A 32 -22.90 -4.59 32.69
N LEU A 33 -22.59 -5.79 32.20
CA LEU A 33 -23.12 -7.04 32.78
C LEU A 33 -22.63 -7.22 34.23
N ASN A 34 -21.35 -7.01 34.49
CA ASN A 34 -20.75 -7.18 35.82
C ASN A 34 -21.27 -6.14 36.83
N GLU A 35 -21.48 -4.88 36.42
CA GLU A 35 -22.09 -3.85 37.29
C GLU A 35 -23.54 -4.22 37.67
N ARG A 36 -24.30 -4.79 36.74
CA ARG A 36 -25.69 -5.20 36.96
C ARG A 36 -25.83 -6.47 37.80
N GLU A 37 -24.89 -7.41 37.69
CA GLU A 37 -24.82 -8.58 38.58
C GLU A 37 -24.57 -8.18 40.05
N VAL A 38 -23.81 -7.10 40.28
CA VAL A 38 -23.53 -6.58 41.63
C VAL A 38 -24.76 -5.87 42.25
N ASP A 39 -25.56 -5.18 41.43
CA ASP A 39 -26.71 -4.39 41.90
C ASP A 39 -28.05 -5.15 41.95
N SER A 40 -28.19 -6.31 41.28
CA SER A 40 -29.49 -6.99 41.13
C SER A 40 -29.65 -8.25 41.99
N ILE A 41 -30.38 -8.10 43.10
CA ILE A 41 -31.22 -9.19 43.62
C ILE A 41 -32.42 -9.31 42.65
N GLY A 42 -32.22 -10.03 41.55
CA GLY A 42 -33.27 -10.63 40.70
C GLY A 42 -33.97 -9.73 39.67
N PHE A 43 -33.47 -9.70 38.43
CA PHE A 43 -34.26 -9.37 37.23
C PHE A 43 -33.71 -10.10 35.96
N ASP A 44 -34.15 -11.35 35.74
CA ASP A 44 -33.64 -12.35 34.75
C ASP A 44 -33.88 -12.03 33.24
N TYR A 45 -34.44 -10.87 32.88
CA TYR A 45 -34.79 -10.56 31.48
C TYR A 45 -33.77 -9.65 30.77
N PHE A 46 -33.09 -8.75 31.49
CA PHE A 46 -32.16 -7.81 30.86
C PHE A 46 -30.77 -8.41 30.62
N ASP A 47 -30.34 -9.35 31.47
CA ASP A 47 -29.04 -10.02 31.33
C ASP A 47 -28.99 -10.92 30.09
N LYS A 48 -30.12 -11.51 29.70
CA LYS A 48 -30.24 -12.32 28.47
C LYS A 48 -30.03 -11.51 27.19
N ASP A 49 -30.45 -10.24 27.16
CA ASP A 49 -30.23 -9.37 25.99
C ASP A 49 -28.74 -8.99 25.86
N LEU A 50 -28.10 -8.66 26.98
CA LEU A 50 -26.66 -8.40 27.05
C LEU A 50 -25.84 -9.63 26.62
N ASP A 51 -26.19 -10.82 27.11
CA ASP A 51 -25.56 -12.07 26.71
C ASP A 51 -25.68 -12.36 25.22
N ILE A 52 -26.85 -12.09 24.62
CA ILE A 52 -27.07 -12.24 23.18
C ILE A 52 -26.16 -11.26 22.42
N ARG A 53 -26.13 -9.99 22.82
CA ARG A 53 -25.29 -8.95 22.19
C ARG A 53 -23.80 -9.26 22.29
N ILE A 54 -23.34 -9.79 23.43
CA ILE A 54 -21.96 -10.23 23.62
C ILE A 54 -21.64 -11.37 22.65
N LYS A 55 -22.51 -12.39 22.56
CA LYS A 55 -22.31 -13.52 21.64
C LYS A 55 -22.28 -13.08 20.18
N GLU A 56 -23.19 -12.21 19.77
CA GLU A 56 -23.23 -11.65 18.40
C GLU A 56 -21.95 -10.88 18.07
N ALA A 57 -21.47 -10.06 19.02
CA ALA A 57 -20.21 -9.33 18.85
C ALA A 57 -19.00 -10.29 18.81
N GLU A 58 -18.97 -11.34 19.63
CA GLU A 58 -17.92 -12.35 19.61
C GLU A 58 -17.91 -13.14 18.29
N VAL A 59 -19.06 -13.48 17.72
CA VAL A 59 -19.18 -14.08 16.37
C VAL A 59 -18.61 -13.13 15.32
N THR A 60 -19.02 -11.85 15.35
CA THR A 60 -18.49 -10.83 14.43
C THR A 60 -16.98 -10.69 14.54
N LEU A 61 -16.44 -10.74 15.76
CA LEU A 61 -14.99 -10.68 16.01
C LEU A 61 -14.26 -11.88 15.41
N ILE A 62 -14.82 -13.08 15.52
CA ILE A 62 -14.28 -14.29 14.90
C ILE A 62 -14.24 -14.14 13.38
N GLU A 63 -15.34 -13.70 12.76
CA GLU A 63 -15.39 -13.48 11.31
C GLU A 63 -14.36 -12.46 10.84
N LEU A 64 -14.21 -11.33 11.54
CA LEU A 64 -13.20 -10.31 11.22
C LEU A 64 -11.77 -10.85 11.38
N LYS A 65 -11.51 -11.67 12.39
CA LYS A 65 -10.20 -12.31 12.61
C LYS A 65 -9.90 -13.36 11.53
N GLU A 66 -10.90 -14.11 11.06
CA GLU A 66 -10.75 -15.02 9.92
C GLU A 66 -10.43 -14.25 8.62
N ILE A 67 -11.09 -13.12 8.38
CA ILE A 67 -10.74 -12.23 7.26
C ILE A 67 -9.30 -11.75 7.40
N LEU A 68 -8.86 -11.35 8.60
CA LEU A 68 -7.50 -10.87 8.81
C LEU A 68 -6.43 -11.93 8.51
N LYS A 69 -6.73 -13.23 8.69
CA LYS A 69 -5.80 -14.32 8.34
C LYS A 69 -5.53 -14.42 6.83
N THR A 70 -6.41 -13.88 5.98
CA THR A 70 -6.18 -13.86 4.53
C THR A 70 -5.34 -12.65 4.08
N GLU A 71 -4.87 -11.81 5.01
CA GLU A 71 -4.03 -10.66 4.69
C GLU A 71 -2.74 -11.11 3.98
N PRO A 72 -2.46 -10.59 2.77
CA PRO A 72 -1.23 -10.91 2.07
C PRO A 72 0.00 -10.34 2.80
N PRO A 73 1.19 -10.92 2.54
CA PRO A 73 2.44 -10.36 3.05
C PRO A 73 2.65 -8.94 2.53
N GLN A 74 3.33 -8.11 3.34
CA GLN A 74 3.68 -6.76 2.93
C GLN A 74 4.53 -6.76 1.65
N PRO A 75 4.37 -5.75 0.78
CA PRO A 75 5.12 -5.70 -0.46
C PRO A 75 6.61 -5.44 -0.17
N GLU A 76 7.49 -6.33 -0.64
CA GLU A 76 8.94 -6.24 -0.40
C GLU A 76 9.65 -5.53 -1.55
N LEU A 77 10.14 -4.31 -1.32
CA LEU A 77 11.08 -3.60 -2.20
C LEU A 77 12.21 -2.93 -1.39
N PRO A 78 13.45 -2.88 -1.90
CA PRO A 78 13.89 -3.49 -3.15
C PRO A 78 13.92 -5.03 -3.08
N PRO A 79 13.91 -5.72 -4.23
CA PRO A 79 14.06 -7.17 -4.26
C PRO A 79 15.35 -7.59 -3.56
N GLN A 80 15.27 -8.51 -2.59
CA GLN A 80 16.40 -8.91 -1.74
C GLN A 80 17.30 -9.99 -2.38
N GLY A 81 16.97 -10.43 -3.60
CA GLY A 81 17.63 -11.52 -4.31
C GLY A 81 17.78 -11.23 -5.80
N LEU A 82 18.41 -12.16 -6.51
CA LEU A 82 18.59 -12.05 -7.96
C LEU A 82 17.25 -12.27 -8.66
N LEU A 83 16.83 -11.28 -9.44
CA LEU A 83 15.66 -11.41 -10.32
C LEU A 83 16.02 -12.30 -11.51
N PHE A 84 15.12 -13.21 -11.88
CA PHE A 84 15.23 -13.98 -13.11
C PHE A 84 13.86 -14.09 -13.79
N LYS A 85 13.91 -14.34 -15.10
CA LYS A 85 12.70 -14.53 -15.93
C LYS A 85 12.28 -15.98 -15.86
N ILE A 86 10.98 -16.20 -15.67
CA ILE A 86 10.30 -17.47 -15.91
C ILE A 86 9.18 -17.27 -16.93
N GLU A 87 8.77 -18.35 -17.58
CA GLU A 87 7.65 -18.36 -18.53
C GLU A 87 6.85 -19.65 -18.38
N GLY A 88 5.57 -19.60 -18.70
CA GLY A 88 4.69 -20.76 -18.57
C GLY A 88 3.22 -20.37 -18.57
N LYS A 89 2.37 -21.38 -18.40
CA LYS A 89 0.93 -21.19 -18.23
C LYS A 89 0.58 -21.12 -16.75
N ILE A 90 -0.35 -20.23 -16.42
CA ILE A 90 -0.92 -20.18 -15.07
C ILE A 90 -1.84 -21.39 -14.87
N GLU A 91 -1.48 -22.26 -13.94
CA GLU A 91 -2.24 -23.47 -13.59
C GLU A 91 -3.42 -23.15 -12.67
N GLU A 92 -3.18 -22.33 -11.65
CA GLU A 92 -4.14 -21.91 -10.63
C GLU A 92 -3.99 -20.41 -10.40
N LEU A 93 -5.10 -19.70 -10.16
CA LEU A 93 -5.07 -18.26 -9.95
C LEU A 93 -6.13 -17.77 -8.97
N GLU A 94 -5.68 -17.08 -7.92
CA GLU A 94 -6.53 -16.27 -7.06
C GLU A 94 -6.05 -14.81 -7.10
N ILE A 95 -7.01 -13.89 -7.27
CA ILE A 95 -6.74 -12.45 -7.31
C ILE A 95 -7.58 -11.77 -6.23
N GLN A 96 -6.91 -11.04 -5.33
CA GLN A 96 -7.55 -10.18 -4.34
C GLN A 96 -7.32 -8.72 -4.70
N TYR A 97 -8.36 -7.89 -4.61
CA TYR A 97 -8.27 -6.44 -4.82
C TYR A 97 -8.19 -5.76 -3.47
N ILE A 98 -7.04 -5.15 -3.17
CA ILE A 98 -6.72 -4.69 -1.83
C ILE A 98 -6.34 -3.23 -1.90
N LYS A 99 -6.99 -2.46 -1.03
CA LYS A 99 -6.62 -1.08 -0.76
C LYS A 99 -5.46 -1.11 0.23
N ASN A 100 -4.29 -0.64 -0.19
CA ASN A 100 -3.07 -0.66 0.63
C ASN A 100 -2.22 0.58 0.36
N TYR A 101 -1.25 0.83 1.23
CA TYR A 101 -0.21 1.83 1.01
C TYR A 101 0.95 1.21 0.23
N PHE A 102 1.45 1.93 -0.76
CA PHE A 102 2.60 1.54 -1.59
C PHE A 102 3.65 2.68 -1.64
N ASP A 103 3.76 3.45 -0.55
CA ASP A 103 4.75 4.50 -0.44
C ASP A 103 6.11 3.97 0.05
N ASP A 104 7.13 4.84 0.05
CA ASP A 104 8.49 4.51 0.52
C ASP A 104 8.51 3.94 1.96
N ARG A 105 7.45 4.17 2.76
CA ARG A 105 7.29 3.64 4.13
C ARG A 105 6.73 2.21 4.15
N ALA A 106 5.79 1.92 3.24
CA ALA A 106 5.16 0.61 3.13
C ALA A 106 6.14 -0.42 2.55
N TYR A 107 7.04 0.02 1.67
CA TYR A 107 8.18 -0.77 1.28
C TYR A 107 9.26 -0.69 2.36
N THR A 108 9.84 -1.84 2.74
CA THR A 108 10.97 -1.89 3.69
C THR A 108 12.24 -1.36 3.04
N THR A 109 12.32 -0.04 2.82
CA THR A 109 13.47 0.60 2.19
C THR A 109 14.38 1.21 3.24
N VAL A 110 15.66 0.80 3.24
CA VAL A 110 16.77 1.49 3.94
C VAL A 110 16.79 3.00 3.64
N LYS A 111 16.26 3.38 2.46
CA LYS A 111 16.07 4.77 2.04
C LYS A 111 15.11 5.52 2.96
N TYR A 112 13.94 4.99 3.30
CA TYR A 112 13.00 5.65 4.19
C TYR A 112 13.60 5.89 5.58
N GLU A 113 14.30 4.90 6.16
CA GLU A 113 14.96 5.07 7.46
C GLU A 113 16.03 6.16 7.42
N ARG A 114 16.83 6.20 6.35
CA ARG A 114 17.84 7.25 6.14
C ARG A 114 17.20 8.62 6.01
N ASP A 115 16.21 8.76 5.14
CA ASP A 115 15.56 10.05 4.85
C ASP A 115 14.84 10.56 6.11
N ARG A 116 14.18 9.69 6.86
CA ARG A 116 13.57 10.01 8.16
C ARG A 116 14.61 10.46 9.19
N LYS A 117 15.77 9.81 9.26
CA LYS A 117 16.85 10.20 10.18
C LYS A 117 17.40 11.59 9.83
N ILE A 118 17.55 11.88 8.54
CA ILE A 118 17.96 13.21 8.06
C ILE A 118 16.90 14.25 8.41
N GLU A 119 15.63 13.98 8.14
CA GLU A 119 14.49 14.86 8.46
C GLU A 119 14.44 15.19 9.96
N ILE A 120 14.49 14.17 10.84
CA ILE A 120 14.51 14.37 12.30
C ILE A 120 15.69 15.24 12.72
N SER A 121 16.88 14.99 12.17
CA SER A 121 18.08 15.75 12.48
C SER A 121 17.96 17.21 12.04
N LEU A 122 17.45 17.47 10.83
CA LEU A 122 17.22 18.81 10.31
C LEU A 122 16.15 19.56 11.10
N THR A 123 15.05 18.89 11.46
CA THR A 123 13.98 19.44 12.30
C THR A 123 14.53 19.86 13.65
N MET A 124 15.36 19.03 14.29
CA MET A 124 15.98 19.35 15.57
C MET A 124 16.92 20.57 15.48
N ILE A 125 17.72 20.65 14.41
CA ILE A 125 18.58 21.82 14.15
C ILE A 125 17.74 23.08 13.97
N LEU A 126 16.67 23.04 13.17
CA LEU A 126 15.80 24.20 12.95
C LEU A 126 15.06 24.64 14.22
N MET A 127 14.61 23.69 15.06
CA MET A 127 14.03 24.00 16.36
C MET A 127 15.05 24.67 17.28
N ALA A 128 16.29 24.17 17.33
CA ALA A 128 17.37 24.77 18.12
C ALA A 128 17.72 26.20 17.63
N LEU A 129 17.55 26.48 16.35
CA LEU A 129 17.71 27.80 15.75
C LEU A 129 16.46 28.69 15.88
N GLY A 130 15.41 28.26 16.59
CA GLY A 130 14.18 29.02 16.80
C GLY A 130 13.24 29.07 15.58
N ASN A 131 13.53 28.30 14.53
CA ASN A 131 12.73 28.27 13.31
C ASN A 131 11.66 27.17 13.36
N PHE A 132 10.71 27.35 14.27
CA PHE A 132 9.64 26.39 14.55
C PHE A 132 8.68 26.17 13.37
N ALA A 133 8.43 27.20 12.56
CA ALA A 133 7.57 27.09 11.39
C ALA A 133 8.19 26.17 10.32
N SER A 134 9.49 26.35 10.01
CA SER A 134 10.19 25.45 9.08
C SER A 134 10.35 24.05 9.65
N ALA A 135 10.60 23.91 10.95
CA ALA A 135 10.64 22.61 11.63
C ALA A 135 9.28 21.88 11.57
N ALA A 136 8.17 22.59 11.75
CA ALA A 136 6.83 22.02 11.63
C ALA A 136 6.51 21.59 10.19
N SER A 137 6.98 22.34 9.19
CA SER A 137 6.80 21.97 7.77
C SER A 137 7.66 20.79 7.32
N LEU A 138 8.76 20.50 8.04
CA LEU A 138 9.60 19.35 7.73
C LEU A 138 8.93 18.04 8.10
N ASN A 139 8.05 18.03 9.11
CA ASN A 139 7.20 16.89 9.41
C ASN A 139 6.29 16.63 8.21
N LYS A 140 6.77 15.82 7.27
CA LYS A 140 5.97 15.29 6.17
C LYS A 140 5.00 14.29 6.79
N PHE A 141 3.91 14.78 7.35
CA PHE A 141 2.63 14.09 7.22
C PHE A 141 2.25 14.16 5.75
N GLU A 142 2.97 13.41 4.91
CA GLU A 142 2.53 13.14 3.56
C GLU A 142 1.14 12.53 3.69
N ASN A 143 0.16 13.14 3.02
CA ASN A 143 -1.16 12.56 2.84
C ASN A 143 -0.96 11.22 2.13
N ARG A 144 -0.78 10.15 2.92
CA ARG A 144 -0.51 8.81 2.41
C ARG A 144 -1.68 8.44 1.53
N LYS A 145 -1.41 8.25 0.25
CA LYS A 145 -2.44 7.88 -0.70
C LYS A 145 -2.58 6.37 -0.71
N MET A 146 -3.73 5.90 -0.25
CA MET A 146 -4.08 4.50 -0.34
C MET A 146 -4.53 4.21 -1.77
N ASN A 147 -3.97 3.19 -2.40
CA ASN A 147 -4.29 2.79 -3.76
C ASN A 147 -4.84 1.37 -3.78
N VAL A 148 -5.79 1.12 -4.70
CA VAL A 148 -6.31 -0.23 -4.94
C VAL A 148 -5.34 -0.95 -5.86
N SER A 149 -4.88 -2.10 -5.41
CA SER A 149 -3.93 -2.98 -6.10
C SER A 149 -4.48 -4.39 -6.19
N SER A 150 -3.86 -5.22 -7.03
CA SER A 150 -4.17 -6.64 -7.15
C SER A 150 -3.05 -7.45 -6.48
N PHE A 151 -3.39 -8.18 -5.42
CA PHE A 151 -2.54 -9.27 -4.93
C PHE A 151 -2.91 -10.54 -5.67
N VAL A 152 -1.94 -11.13 -6.35
CA VAL A 152 -2.13 -12.36 -7.12
C VAL A 152 -1.39 -13.49 -6.43
N LYS A 153 -2.02 -14.67 -6.36
CA LYS A 153 -1.36 -15.91 -6.00
C LYS A 153 -1.83 -17.02 -6.94
N GLY A 154 -1.00 -18.02 -7.13
CA GLY A 154 -1.31 -19.06 -8.09
C GLY A 154 -0.20 -20.08 -8.21
N LYS A 155 -0.24 -20.83 -9.30
CA LYS A 155 0.75 -21.85 -9.61
C LYS A 155 1.20 -21.76 -11.06
N ILE A 156 2.50 -21.89 -11.28
CA ILE A 156 3.13 -21.90 -12.60
C ILE A 156 4.28 -22.90 -12.60
N ASN A 157 4.38 -23.72 -13.65
CA ASN A 157 5.42 -24.75 -13.79
C ASN A 157 5.51 -25.67 -12.56
N GLY A 158 4.37 -26.05 -11.98
CA GLY A 158 4.30 -26.89 -10.80
C GLY A 158 4.59 -26.19 -9.46
N LYS A 159 4.95 -24.89 -9.46
CA LYS A 159 5.40 -24.16 -8.27
C LYS A 159 4.47 -23.00 -7.90
N PRO A 160 4.18 -22.77 -6.61
CA PRO A 160 3.37 -21.63 -6.19
C PRO A 160 4.09 -20.31 -6.47
N PHE A 161 3.30 -19.28 -6.76
CA PHE A 161 3.77 -17.91 -6.87
C PHE A 161 2.80 -16.95 -6.19
N TYR A 162 3.30 -15.79 -5.75
CA TYR A 162 2.47 -14.65 -5.38
C TYR A 162 3.15 -13.33 -5.75
N GLY A 163 2.39 -12.25 -5.81
CA GLY A 163 2.94 -10.93 -6.10
C GLY A 163 1.92 -9.80 -5.97
N TRP A 164 2.44 -8.60 -5.75
CA TRP A 164 1.66 -7.37 -5.79
C TRP A 164 1.75 -6.75 -7.18
N LEU A 165 0.60 -6.42 -7.77
CA LEU A 165 0.48 -5.78 -9.07
C LEU A 165 -0.44 -4.57 -8.98
N GLY A 166 -0.17 -3.51 -9.74
CA GLY A 166 -1.04 -2.32 -9.80
C GLY A 166 -2.47 -2.66 -10.21
N LYS A 167 -2.64 -3.22 -11.41
CA LYS A 167 -3.90 -3.79 -11.91
C LYS A 167 -3.56 -5.03 -12.73
N THR A 168 -4.37 -6.06 -12.62
CA THR A 168 -4.16 -7.31 -13.38
C THR A 168 -5.36 -7.70 -14.24
N VAL A 169 -5.07 -8.37 -15.35
CA VAL A 169 -6.05 -8.94 -16.28
C VAL A 169 -5.79 -10.41 -16.59
N ILE A 170 -4.82 -11.01 -15.89
CA ILE A 170 -4.44 -12.41 -16.09
C ILE A 170 -5.59 -13.33 -15.68
N LYS A 171 -5.67 -14.47 -16.34
CA LYS A 171 -6.61 -15.55 -16.08
C LYS A 171 -5.86 -16.88 -15.99
N GLU A 172 -6.53 -17.89 -15.44
CA GLU A 172 -6.04 -19.26 -15.52
C GLU A 172 -5.84 -19.67 -16.98
N ASN A 173 -4.84 -20.51 -17.23
CA ASN A 173 -4.39 -20.97 -18.56
C ASN A 173 -3.84 -19.88 -19.49
N ASP A 174 -3.73 -18.61 -19.05
CA ASP A 174 -2.96 -17.59 -19.78
C ASP A 174 -1.46 -17.97 -19.79
N TYR A 175 -0.82 -17.82 -20.95
CA TYR A 175 0.64 -17.89 -21.05
C TYR A 175 1.25 -16.54 -20.68
N VAL A 176 2.15 -16.55 -19.70
CA VAL A 176 2.74 -15.34 -19.13
C VAL A 176 4.25 -15.49 -18.99
N GLU A 177 4.93 -14.35 -18.99
CA GLU A 177 6.33 -14.27 -18.57
C GLU A 177 6.39 -13.49 -17.27
N MET A 178 7.12 -13.97 -16.28
CA MET A 178 7.24 -13.31 -14.98
C MET A 178 8.68 -13.00 -14.66
N VAL A 179 8.91 -11.85 -14.03
CA VAL A 179 10.17 -11.52 -13.38
C VAL A 179 9.99 -11.79 -11.89
N VAL A 180 10.74 -12.76 -11.38
CA VAL A 180 10.54 -13.30 -10.03
C VAL A 180 11.82 -13.37 -9.23
N ILE A 181 11.66 -13.42 -7.91
CA ILE A 181 12.64 -14.00 -6.98
C ILE A 181 12.09 -15.34 -6.50
N GLU A 182 12.99 -16.29 -6.25
CA GLU A 182 12.65 -17.51 -5.53
C GLU A 182 12.98 -17.35 -4.03
N LYS A 183 11.99 -17.59 -3.17
CA LYS A 183 12.10 -17.56 -1.71
C LYS A 183 11.24 -18.67 -1.13
N ASP A 184 11.78 -19.49 -0.23
CA ASP A 184 11.05 -20.55 0.47
C ASP A 184 10.21 -21.47 -0.45
N ASN A 185 10.80 -21.88 -1.57
CA ASN A 185 10.15 -22.71 -2.60
C ASN A 185 8.87 -22.08 -3.22
N CYS A 186 8.77 -20.75 -3.19
CA CYS A 186 7.71 -19.97 -3.82
C CYS A 186 8.32 -18.87 -4.70
N TYR A 187 7.65 -18.53 -5.79
CA TYR A 187 8.05 -17.40 -6.62
C TYR A 187 7.36 -16.10 -6.15
N ILE A 188 8.16 -15.07 -5.91
CA ILE A 188 7.69 -13.71 -5.65
C ILE A 188 7.75 -12.93 -6.96
N ALA A 189 6.60 -12.62 -7.54
CA ALA A 189 6.49 -11.92 -8.81
C ALA A 189 6.49 -10.39 -8.64
N TYR A 190 7.38 -9.73 -9.38
CA TYR A 190 7.52 -8.26 -9.42
C TYR A 190 6.95 -7.65 -10.69
N ALA A 191 7.00 -8.41 -11.79
CA ALA A 191 6.37 -8.04 -13.05
C ALA A 191 5.83 -9.30 -13.73
N ILE A 192 4.68 -9.18 -14.34
CA ILE A 192 4.05 -10.23 -15.15
C ILE A 192 3.69 -9.61 -16.49
N THR A 193 4.17 -10.22 -17.56
CA THR A 193 3.78 -9.87 -18.93
C THR A 193 2.73 -10.85 -19.41
N LEU A 194 1.78 -10.34 -20.18
CA LEU A 194 0.84 -11.12 -20.95
C LEU A 194 1.16 -10.88 -22.43
N PRO A 195 2.05 -11.68 -23.04
CA PRO A 195 2.59 -11.40 -24.37
C PRO A 195 1.51 -11.28 -25.45
N GLU A 196 0.48 -12.12 -25.39
CA GLU A 196 -0.66 -12.11 -26.32
C GLU A 196 -1.34 -10.74 -26.39
N LYS A 197 -1.50 -10.08 -25.22
CA LYS A 197 -2.13 -8.75 -25.12
C LYS A 197 -1.13 -7.60 -25.14
N ARG A 198 0.18 -7.89 -25.21
CA ARG A 198 1.27 -6.92 -25.09
C ARG A 198 1.15 -6.05 -23.82
N LEU A 199 0.70 -6.66 -22.73
CA LEU A 199 0.51 -5.97 -21.45
C LEU A 199 1.62 -6.35 -20.48
N ILE A 200 2.09 -5.36 -19.72
CA ILE A 200 3.01 -5.55 -18.60
C ILE A 200 2.30 -5.05 -17.35
N MET A 201 2.24 -5.89 -16.34
CA MET A 201 1.69 -5.59 -15.03
C MET A 201 2.86 -5.62 -14.06
N ILE A 202 3.04 -4.53 -13.32
CA ILE A 202 4.18 -4.32 -12.42
C ILE A 202 3.69 -4.08 -10.99
N THR A 203 4.60 -4.26 -10.03
CA THR A 203 4.38 -3.84 -8.65
C THR A 203 3.94 -2.37 -8.57
N PRO A 204 2.94 -2.02 -7.73
CA PRO A 204 2.42 -0.66 -7.65
C PRO A 204 3.50 0.38 -7.34
N GLU A 205 3.32 1.62 -7.83
CA GLU A 205 4.25 2.74 -7.63
C GLU A 205 5.70 2.50 -8.15
N CYS A 206 5.92 1.44 -8.93
CA CYS A 206 7.19 1.13 -9.58
C CYS A 206 7.23 1.57 -11.05
N GLU A 207 6.57 2.67 -11.38
CA GLU A 207 6.33 3.11 -12.77
C GLU A 207 7.60 3.60 -13.48
N TYR A 208 8.58 4.10 -12.73
CA TYR A 208 9.75 4.76 -13.29
C TYR A 208 11.04 4.27 -12.64
N GLY A 209 12.01 3.87 -13.46
CA GLY A 209 13.38 3.69 -13.01
C GLY A 209 14.05 5.04 -12.70
N ARG A 210 15.12 5.03 -11.89
CA ARG A 210 15.91 6.21 -11.52
C ARG A 210 16.32 7.07 -12.72
N TYR A 211 16.63 6.43 -13.85
CA TYR A 211 17.02 7.10 -15.09
C TYR A 211 15.93 8.06 -15.61
N TYR A 212 14.66 7.65 -15.58
CA TYR A 212 13.57 8.47 -16.08
C TYR A 212 13.33 9.70 -15.19
N MET A 213 13.42 9.55 -13.86
CA MET A 213 13.33 10.68 -12.93
C MET A 213 14.45 11.70 -13.19
N VAL A 214 15.69 11.25 -13.35
CA VAL A 214 16.83 12.13 -13.66
C VAL A 214 16.61 12.86 -14.99
N LYS A 215 16.18 12.15 -16.03
CA LYS A 215 15.92 12.73 -17.35
C LYS A 215 14.83 13.81 -17.29
N LEU A 216 13.75 13.56 -16.56
CA LEU A 216 12.65 14.52 -16.39
C LEU A 216 13.11 15.77 -15.63
N SER A 217 13.90 15.57 -14.56
CA SER A 217 14.47 16.67 -13.78
C SER A 217 15.39 17.55 -14.63
N VAL A 218 16.29 16.97 -15.41
CA VAL A 218 17.19 17.72 -16.31
C VAL A 218 16.41 18.49 -17.37
N LEU A 219 15.41 17.86 -18.00
CA LEU A 219 14.57 18.52 -19.00
C LEU A 219 13.80 19.70 -18.40
N GLY A 220 13.23 19.52 -17.20
CA GLY A 220 12.56 20.59 -16.46
C GLY A 220 13.50 21.76 -16.14
N SER A 221 14.73 21.48 -15.69
CA SER A 221 15.73 22.51 -15.41
C SER A 221 16.16 23.29 -16.67
N ILE A 222 16.26 22.62 -17.82
CA ILE A 222 16.55 23.28 -19.11
C ILE A 222 15.40 24.22 -19.49
N ILE A 223 14.16 23.75 -19.42
CA ILE A 223 12.98 24.55 -19.78
C ILE A 223 12.84 25.77 -18.85
N LEU A 224 13.01 25.57 -17.54
CA LEU A 224 12.84 26.63 -16.55
C LEU A 224 14.02 27.62 -16.51
N GLY A 225 15.23 27.20 -16.90
CA GLY A 225 16.43 28.02 -16.86
C GLY A 225 16.81 28.68 -18.19
N LEU A 226 16.94 27.89 -19.27
CA LEU A 226 17.50 28.36 -20.54
C LEU A 226 16.49 29.17 -21.35
N ILE A 227 15.23 28.75 -21.41
CA ILE A 227 14.19 29.45 -22.18
C ILE A 227 13.97 30.90 -21.70
N PRO A 228 13.77 31.18 -20.40
CA PRO A 228 13.62 32.57 -19.95
C PRO A 228 14.91 33.39 -20.10
N PHE A 229 16.09 32.76 -19.98
CA PHE A 229 17.37 33.44 -20.23
C PHE A 229 17.48 33.93 -21.69
N PHE A 230 17.14 33.08 -22.66
CA PHE A 230 17.14 33.47 -24.08
C PHE A 230 16.02 34.47 -24.42
N LEU A 231 14.82 34.34 -23.83
CA LEU A 231 13.73 35.30 -24.02
C LEU A 231 14.08 36.69 -23.45
N LEU A 232 14.69 36.74 -22.26
CA LEU A 232 15.16 37.98 -21.66
C LEU A 232 16.25 38.62 -22.53
N HIS A 233 17.22 37.83 -23.00
CA HIS A 233 18.31 38.35 -23.81
C HIS A 233 17.82 38.84 -25.18
N PHE A 234 16.87 38.14 -25.80
CA PHE A 234 16.20 38.57 -27.02
C PHE A 234 15.44 39.89 -26.83
N LEU A 235 14.68 40.05 -25.74
CA LEU A 235 14.01 41.30 -25.39
C LEU A 235 14.99 42.47 -25.24
N VAL A 236 16.10 42.25 -24.53
CA VAL A 236 17.16 43.27 -24.37
C VAL A 236 17.77 43.65 -25.72
N LEU A 237 18.05 42.69 -26.59
CA LEU A 237 18.55 42.93 -27.94
C LEU A 237 17.58 43.76 -28.79
N VAL A 238 16.28 43.44 -28.75
CA VAL A 238 15.24 44.20 -29.45
C VAL A 238 15.18 45.63 -28.92
N MET A 239 15.26 45.84 -27.60
CA MET A 239 15.28 47.19 -27.01
C MET A 239 16.52 48.03 -27.37
N ILE A 240 17.64 47.40 -27.73
CA ILE A 240 18.86 48.12 -28.14
C ILE A 240 18.79 48.55 -29.61
N ILE A 241 18.01 47.86 -30.44
CA ILE A 241 17.91 48.08 -31.89
C ILE A 241 16.81 49.10 -32.26
N ILE A 242 15.82 49.29 -31.38
CA ILE A 242 14.73 50.30 -31.51
C ILE A 242 15.17 51.62 -30.87
#